data_AF-A0A519TKR4-F1
#
_entry.id   AF-A0A519TKR4-F1
#
_cell.length_a   1.000
_cell.length_b   1.000
_cell.length_c   1.000
_cell.angle_alpha   90.00
_cell.angle_beta   90.00
_cell.angle_gamma   90.00
#
_symmetry.space_group_name_H-M   'P 1'
#
loop_
_entity.id
_entity.type
_entity.pdbx_description
1 polymer ?
#
loop_
_entity_poly.entity_id
_entity_poly.type
_entity_poly.pdbx_seq_one_letter_code
_entity_poly.pdbx_strand_id
1 'polypeptide(L)' 'VLKKRNFCIHKKRWLVERTLAWLSANRRLSKEYDRLLTHANAWLTWANIRRILKFC' A
#
# COMPACT_ATOMS: atom_id res chain seq x y z
N VAL A 1 -14.05 -24.31 16.53
CA VAL A 1 -14.85 -24.11 15.30
C VAL A 1 -14.45 -22.77 14.68
N LEU A 2 -13.83 -22.76 13.50
CA LEU A 2 -13.40 -21.53 12.83
C LEU A 2 -14.64 -20.80 12.30
N LYS A 3 -14.94 -19.62 12.87
CA LYS A 3 -16.03 -18.74 12.44
C LYS A 3 -15.72 -18.26 11.02
N LYS A 4 -16.35 -18.87 9.99
CA LYS A 4 -16.30 -18.35 8.62
C LYS A 4 -16.91 -16.95 8.63
N ARG A 5 -16.06 -15.92 8.56
CA ARG A 5 -16.52 -14.55 8.33
C ARG A 5 -17.08 -14.51 6.91
N ASN A 6 -18.32 -14.07 6.75
CA ASN A 6 -18.93 -13.90 5.44
C ASN A 6 -18.03 -12.97 4.60
N PHE A 7 -17.57 -13.48 3.45
CA PHE A 7 -16.77 -12.70 2.53
C PHE A 7 -17.69 -11.69 1.82
N CYS A 8 -17.62 -10.43 2.25
CA CYS A 8 -18.38 -9.35 1.63
C CYS A 8 -17.48 -8.63 0.62
N ILE A 9 -17.90 -8.58 -0.65
CA ILE A 9 -17.17 -7.85 -1.69
C ILE A 9 -17.43 -6.34 -1.47
N HIS A 10 -16.39 -5.61 -1.08
CA HIS A 10 -16.46 -4.15 -1.00
C HIS A 10 -16.40 -3.53 -2.40
N LYS A 11 -17.38 -2.68 -2.74
CA LYS A 11 -17.47 -1.99 -4.05
C LYS A 11 -16.18 -1.25 -4.43
N LYS A 12 -15.46 -0.70 -3.45
CA LYS A 12 -14.21 0.07 -3.63
C LYS A 12 -12.93 -0.69 -3.31
N ARG A 13 -13.00 -2.03 -3.18
CA ARG A 13 -11.84 -2.89 -2.88
C ARG A 13 -10.68 -2.66 -3.85
N TRP A 14 -10.99 -2.45 -5.13
CA TRP A 14 -10.00 -2.22 -6.18
C TRP A 14 -9.12 -0.99 -5.90
N LEU A 15 -9.59 0.04 -5.21
CA LEU A 15 -8.76 1.22 -4.89
C LEU A 15 -7.63 0.80 -3.96
N VAL A 16 -7.93 0.05 -2.90
CA VAL A 16 -6.94 -0.38 -1.90
C VAL A 16 -5.96 -1.37 -2.51
N GLU A 17 -6.44 -2.34 -3.28
CA GLU A 17 -5.55 -3.29 -3.95
C GLU A 17 -4.63 -2.60 -4.95
N ARG A 18 -5.14 -1.60 -5.68
CA ARG A 18 -4.34 -0.83 -6.63
C ARG A 18 -3.31 0.04 -5.94
N THR A 19 -3.65 0.70 -4.83
CA THR A 19 -2.65 1.45 -4.04
C THR A 19 -1.57 0.52 -3.50
N LEU A 20 -1.92 -0.67 -3.01
CA LEU A 20 -0.93 -1.65 -2.55
C LEU A 20 -0.05 -2.17 -3.70
N ALA A 21 -0.62 -2.52 -4.85
CA ALA A 21 0.13 -2.96 -6.02
C ALA A 21 1.13 -1.89 -6.48
N TRP A 22 0.70 -0.64 -6.50
CA TRP A 22 1.54 0.50 -6.80
C TRP A 22 2.67 0.72 -5.79
N LEU A 23 2.41 0.61 -4.48
CA LEU A 23 3.44 0.73 -3.45
C LEU A 23 4.46 -0.40 -3.54
N SER A 24 4.04 -1.59 -3.98
CA SER A 24 4.92 -2.75 -4.15
C SER A 24 6.06 -2.55 -5.18
N ALA A 25 5.89 -1.58 -6.10
CA ALA A 25 6.94 -1.18 -7.05
C ALA A 25 8.13 -0.50 -6.36
N ASN A 26 7.96 0.03 -5.14
CA ASN A 26 9.07 0.52 -4.34
C ASN A 26 9.60 -0.64 -3.49
N ARG A 27 10.80 -1.14 -3.82
CA ARG A 27 11.46 -2.25 -3.11
C ARG A 27 11.46 -2.05 -1.58
N ARG A 28 11.73 -0.82 -1.13
CA ARG A 28 11.79 -0.47 0.29
C ARG A 28 10.45 -0.59 1.02
N LEU A 29 9.32 -0.41 0.34
CA LEU A 29 7.99 -0.61 0.93
C LEU A 29 7.49 -2.06 0.80
N SER A 30 8.09 -2.83 -0.11
CA SER A 30 7.65 -4.19 -0.47
C SER A 30 8.45 -5.29 0.24
N LYS A 31 9.76 -5.08 0.39
CA LYS A 31 10.74 -6.11 0.77
C LYS A 31 11.59 -5.74 1.97
N GLU A 32 11.69 -4.44 2.27
CA GLU A 32 12.47 -3.96 3.41
C GLU A 32 11.49 -3.44 4.46
N TYR A 33 11.79 -3.70 5.73
CA TYR A 33 11.06 -3.13 6.85
C TYR A 33 11.97 -2.13 7.53
N ASP A 34 11.53 -0.88 7.61
CA ASP A 34 12.27 0.12 8.38
C ASP A 34 12.13 -0.18 9.88
N ARG A 35 13.21 0.03 10.63
CA ARG A 35 13.25 -0.15 12.08
C ARG A 35 12.25 0.76 12.82
N LEU A 36 12.01 1.95 12.28
CA LEU A 36 11.14 2.96 12.85
C LEU A 36 9.97 3.26 11.90
N LEU A 37 8.76 3.32 12.46
CA LEU A 37 7.54 3.57 11.70
C LEU A 37 7.56 4.94 10.99
N THR A 38 8.27 5.92 11.57
CA THR A 38 8.42 7.27 10.99
C THR A 38 9.12 7.25 9.64
N HIS A 39 10.12 6.38 9.46
CA HIS A 39 10.81 6.22 8.18
C HIS A 39 9.90 5.56 7.15
N ALA A 40 9.19 4.49 7.53
CA ALA A 40 8.22 3.84 6.64
C ALA A 40 7.14 4.82 6.17
N ASN A 41 6.62 5.66 7.07
CA ASN A 41 5.64 6.70 6.76
C ASN A 41 6.22 7.78 5.83
N ALA A 42 7.46 8.21 6.04
CA ALA A 42 8.12 9.16 5.14
C ALA A 42 8.27 8.59 3.72
N TRP A 43 8.67 7.31 3.60
CA TRP A 43 8.77 6.61 2.33
C TRP A 43 7.43 6.41 1.63
N LEU A 44 6.36 6.17 2.40
CA LEU A 44 5.00 6.10 1.86
C LEU A 44 4.60 7.43 1.22
N THR A 45 4.84 8.55 1.88
CA THR A 45 4.55 9.90 1.35
C THR A 45 5.36 10.18 0.09
N TRP A 46 6.66 9.89 0.11
CA TRP A 46 7.55 10.03 -1.06
C TRP A 46 7.09 9.20 -2.25
N ALA A 47 6.70 7.94 -2.03
CA ALA A 47 6.19 7.07 -3.08
C ALA A 47 4.91 7.60 -3.74
N ASN A 48 4.05 8.27 -2.96
CA ASN A 48 2.84 8.89 -3.49
C ASN A 48 3.15 10.17 -4.28
N ILE A 49 4.05 11.03 -3.80
CA ILE A 49 4.49 12.23 -4.53
C ILE A 49 5.10 11.84 -5.89
N ARG A 50 6.03 10.88 -5.89
CA ARG A 50 6.66 10.38 -7.12
C ARG A 50 5.62 9.83 -8.11
N ARG A 51 4.56 9.21 -7.61
CA ARG A 51 3.49 8.69 -8.45
C ARG A 51 2.70 9.81 -9.10
N ILE A 52 2.30 10.82 -8.33
CA ILE A 52 1.59 11.99 -8.85
C ILE A 52 2.42 12.66 -9.94
N LEU A 53 3.70 12.92 -9.67
CA LEU A 53 4.63 13.55 -10.63
C LEU A 53 4.88 12.73 -11.91
N LYS A 54 4.66 11.41 -11.88
CA LYS A 54 4.81 10.56 -13.08
C LYS A 54 3.58 10.65 -14.00
N PHE A 55 2.42 11.00 -13.45
CA PHE A 55 1.15 11.03 -14.18
C PHE A 55 0.65 12.46 -14.48
N CYS A 56 1.25 13.49 -13.87
CA CYS A 56 1.21 14.86 -14.36
C CYS A 56 2.11 15.00 -15.59
#